data_AF-A0A1F3GY34-F1
#
_entry.id   AF-A0A1F3GY34-F1
#
_cell.length_a   1.000
_cell.length_b   1.000
_cell.length_c   1.000
_cell.angle_alpha   90.00
_cell.angle_beta   90.00
_cell.angle_gamma   90.00
#
_symmetry.space_group_name_H-M   'P 1'
#
loop_
_entity.id
_entity.type
_entity.pdbx_description
1 polymer ?
#
loop_
_entity_poly.entity_id
_entity_poly.type
_entity_poly.pdbx_seq_one_letter_code
_entity_poly.pdbx_strand_id
1 'polypeptide(L)'
;MKINMEKNKREILLKAFIKEDFTDKRILSFQEYQNNYSLKEYKDFLNSIVIENELSKRIIDFLASYQEGCLCPTKCDAYEPLKELFNPNDITKPVKWLSQPGSAFYFKRDIARFKCDGVIENHRLAPVWEDKKATILLKPLIPEPKVLGEIRIWFNKNDLIKHNKDNQFLKGILDEINKILRIHEYIIEEV
;
A
#
# COMPACT_ATOMS: atom_id res chain seq x y z
N MET A 1 -38.91 -11.89 13.62
CA MET A 1 -37.56 -11.29 13.58
C MET A 1 -37.20 -11.07 12.12
N LYS A 2 -37.12 -9.83 11.64
CA LYS A 2 -36.83 -9.53 10.23
C LYS A 2 -35.38 -9.89 9.95
N ILE A 3 -35.16 -11.00 9.26
CA ILE A 3 -33.87 -11.33 8.67
C ILE A 3 -33.74 -10.43 7.43
N ASN A 4 -33.11 -9.27 7.61
CA ASN A 4 -32.73 -8.38 6.53
C ASN A 4 -31.35 -8.87 6.04
N MET A 5 -31.32 -10.00 5.32
CA MET A 5 -30.11 -10.48 4.66
C MET A 5 -29.82 -9.53 3.48
N GLU A 6 -28.79 -8.71 3.70
CA GLU A 6 -27.90 -8.07 2.73
C GLU A 6 -28.51 -7.71 1.36
N LYS A 7 -28.87 -6.43 1.23
CA LYS A 7 -28.83 -5.78 -0.10
C LYS A 7 -27.43 -6.03 -0.67
N ASN A 8 -27.33 -6.89 -1.69
CA ASN A 8 -26.16 -7.12 -2.55
C ASN A 8 -25.24 -5.88 -2.59
N LYS A 9 -24.21 -5.85 -1.74
CA LYS A 9 -23.17 -4.82 -1.79
C LYS A 9 -22.18 -5.27 -2.85
N ARG A 10 -22.50 -4.99 -4.12
CA ARG A 10 -21.51 -5.14 -5.17
C ARG A 10 -20.41 -4.11 -4.94
N GLU A 11 -19.16 -4.52 -5.02
CA GLU A 11 -18.01 -3.63 -4.87
C GLU A 11 -17.42 -3.34 -6.24
N ILE A 12 -16.84 -2.15 -6.40
CA ILE A 12 -16.02 -1.82 -7.55
C ILE A 12 -14.58 -1.83 -7.08
N LEU A 13 -13.77 -2.69 -7.68
CA LEU A 13 -12.36 -2.86 -7.39
C LEU A 13 -11.53 -2.17 -8.46
N LEU A 14 -10.72 -1.21 -8.02
CA LEU A 14 -9.66 -0.58 -8.81
C LEU A 14 -8.33 -1.22 -8.43
N LYS A 15 -7.64 -1.82 -9.41
CA LYS A 15 -6.29 -2.36 -9.28
C LYS A 15 -5.32 -1.60 -10.17
N ALA A 16 -4.14 -1.26 -9.66
CA ALA A 16 -3.04 -0.71 -10.45
C ALA A 16 -1.73 -1.42 -10.13
N PHE A 17 -1.06 -1.90 -11.16
CA PHE A 17 0.22 -2.62 -11.07
C PHE A 17 1.37 -1.67 -11.41
N ILE A 18 2.37 -1.63 -10.54
CA ILE A 18 3.42 -0.63 -10.52
C ILE A 18 4.79 -1.28 -10.77
N LYS A 19 5.61 -0.64 -11.60
CA LYS A 19 6.99 -1.09 -11.88
C LYS A 19 8.05 -0.36 -11.08
N GLU A 20 7.74 0.82 -10.55
CA GLU A 20 8.70 1.59 -9.78
C GLU A 20 8.90 0.97 -8.39
N ASP A 21 10.16 0.91 -7.98
CA ASP A 21 10.53 0.47 -6.65
C ASP A 21 10.39 1.65 -5.67
N PHE A 22 9.48 1.52 -4.71
CA PHE A 22 9.27 2.48 -3.65
C PHE A 22 9.82 2.01 -2.30
N THR A 23 10.76 1.07 -2.32
CA THR A 23 11.58 0.68 -1.16
C THR A 23 12.63 1.76 -0.86
N ASP A 24 12.97 1.96 0.40
CA ASP A 24 14.06 2.85 0.80
C ASP A 24 15.40 2.40 0.18
N LYS A 25 16.05 3.30 -0.55
CA LYS A 25 17.30 3.00 -1.27
C LYS A 25 18.41 2.52 -0.35
N ARG A 26 18.45 2.96 0.92
CA ARG A 26 19.45 2.52 1.90
C ARG A 26 19.24 1.06 2.27
N ILE A 27 17.98 0.60 2.34
CA ILE A 27 17.68 -0.83 2.55
C ILE A 27 18.18 -1.63 1.36
N LEU A 28 17.91 -1.17 0.13
CA LEU A 28 18.42 -1.81 -1.08
C LEU A 28 19.96 -1.89 -1.09
N SER A 29 20.64 -0.78 -0.79
CA SER A 29 22.09 -0.74 -0.71
C SER A 29 22.66 -1.64 0.38
N PHE A 30 22.01 -1.73 1.55
CA PHE A 30 22.41 -2.64 2.62
C PHE A 30 22.33 -4.10 2.17
N GLN A 31 21.24 -4.47 1.49
CA GLN A 31 21.02 -5.82 0.94
C GLN A 31 22.03 -6.17 -0.16
N GLU A 32 22.43 -5.22 -1.00
CA GLU A 32 23.39 -5.43 -2.09
C GLU A 32 24.84 -5.45 -1.60
N TYR A 33 25.20 -4.58 -0.63
CA TYR A 33 26.56 -4.42 -0.14
C TYR A 33 26.97 -5.54 0.83
N GLN A 34 26.06 -5.95 1.72
CA GLN A 34 26.32 -7.03 2.66
C GLN A 34 25.73 -8.34 2.14
N ASN A 35 26.55 -9.12 1.46
CA ASN A 35 26.18 -10.47 1.03
C ASN A 35 25.90 -11.43 2.20
N ASN A 36 26.19 -11.08 3.46
CA ASN A 36 25.85 -11.87 4.66
C ASN A 36 25.64 -10.92 5.86
N TYR A 37 24.41 -10.79 6.38
CA TYR A 37 24.08 -10.15 7.66
C TYR A 37 23.01 -10.94 8.46
N SER A 38 23.22 -11.07 9.76
CA SER A 38 22.27 -11.67 10.69
C SER A 38 20.97 -10.85 10.81
N LEU A 39 19.91 -11.48 11.33
CA LEU A 39 18.65 -10.78 11.66
C LEU A 39 18.89 -9.61 12.62
N LYS A 40 19.87 -9.76 13.53
CA LYS A 40 20.26 -8.71 14.45
C LYS A 40 20.88 -7.52 13.70
N GLU A 41 21.86 -7.76 12.85
CA GLU A 41 22.50 -6.70 12.04
C GLU A 41 21.49 -5.97 11.15
N TYR A 42 20.53 -6.70 10.56
CA TYR A 42 19.45 -6.07 9.80
C TYR A 42 18.55 -5.19 10.66
N LYS A 43 18.13 -5.67 11.83
CA LYS A 43 17.31 -4.88 12.77
C LYS A 43 18.06 -3.65 13.28
N ASP A 44 19.34 -3.81 13.61
CA ASP A 44 20.21 -2.72 14.06
C ASP A 44 20.35 -1.67 12.94
N PHE A 45 20.53 -2.10 11.69
CA PHE A 45 20.52 -1.22 10.53
C PHE A 45 19.18 -0.49 10.36
N LEU A 46 18.04 -1.19 10.36
CA LEU A 46 16.72 -0.55 10.21
C LEU A 46 16.44 0.46 11.33
N ASN A 47 16.94 0.21 12.54
CA ASN A 47 16.83 1.14 13.67
C ASN A 47 17.78 2.34 13.56
N SER A 48 18.83 2.24 12.74
CA SER A 48 19.80 3.32 12.52
C SER A 48 19.37 4.35 11.47
N ILE A 49 18.30 4.08 10.72
CA ILE A 49 17.81 4.95 9.64
C ILE A 49 16.35 5.36 9.84
N VAL A 50 16.00 6.52 9.29
CA VAL A 50 14.59 6.91 9.10
C VAL A 50 14.13 6.34 7.77
N ILE A 51 13.39 5.23 7.79
CA ILE A 51 12.95 4.54 6.57
C ILE A 51 11.93 5.40 5.81
N GLU A 52 12.26 5.75 4.57
CA GLU A 52 11.41 6.59 3.71
C GLU A 52 11.72 6.40 2.22
N ASN A 53 10.74 6.74 1.39
CA ASN A 53 10.89 6.84 -0.05
C ASN A 53 9.96 7.95 -0.58
N GLU A 54 10.46 8.78 -1.49
CA GLU A 54 9.68 9.90 -2.06
C GLU A 54 8.41 9.44 -2.79
N LEU A 55 8.44 8.29 -3.45
CA LEU A 55 7.25 7.72 -4.10
C LEU A 55 6.23 7.26 -3.06
N SER A 56 6.67 6.60 -1.98
CA SER A 56 5.81 6.25 -0.84
C SER A 56 5.19 7.49 -0.20
N LYS A 57 5.98 8.55 -0.02
CA LYS A 57 5.47 9.83 0.50
C LYS A 57 4.39 10.42 -0.40
N ARG A 58 4.69 10.57 -1.69
CA ARG A 58 3.76 11.15 -2.67
C ARG A 58 2.46 10.35 -2.79
N ILE A 59 2.50 9.02 -2.72
CA ILE A 59 1.27 8.21 -2.82
C ILE A 59 0.41 8.30 -1.56
N ILE A 60 1.02 8.39 -0.37
CA ILE A 60 0.29 8.61 0.89
C ILE A 60 -0.30 10.03 0.92
N ASP A 61 0.46 11.04 0.51
CA ASP A 61 -0.01 12.42 0.36
C ASP A 61 -1.17 12.52 -0.64
N PHE A 62 -1.11 11.79 -1.75
CA PHE A 62 -2.21 11.68 -2.71
C PHE A 62 -3.48 11.15 -2.03
N LEU A 63 -3.40 10.05 -1.27
CA LEU A 63 -4.58 9.53 -0.56
C LEU A 63 -5.15 10.56 0.42
N ALA A 64 -4.29 11.29 1.15
CA ALA A 64 -4.70 12.29 2.12
C ALA A 64 -5.39 13.51 1.48
N SER A 65 -5.00 13.89 0.26
CA SER A 65 -5.39 15.17 -0.35
C SER A 65 -6.33 15.06 -1.55
N TYR A 66 -6.44 13.89 -2.20
CA TYR A 66 -7.20 13.74 -3.44
C TYR A 66 -8.65 14.20 -3.32
N GLN A 67 -9.04 15.17 -4.16
CA GLN A 67 -10.36 15.81 -4.19
C GLN A 67 -10.87 16.17 -2.78
N GLU A 68 -10.15 17.07 -2.09
CA GLU A 68 -10.50 17.53 -0.74
C GLU A 68 -10.53 16.38 0.29
N GLY A 69 -9.63 15.42 0.13
CA GLY A 69 -9.52 14.27 1.02
C GLY A 69 -10.65 13.26 0.84
N CYS A 70 -11.17 13.10 -0.38
CA CYS A 70 -12.18 12.10 -0.73
C CYS A 70 -11.67 10.67 -0.52
N LEU A 71 -10.36 10.43 -0.61
CA LEU A 71 -9.72 9.14 -0.31
C LEU A 71 -9.01 9.11 1.04
N CYS A 72 -9.04 10.22 1.79
CA CYS A 72 -8.27 10.35 3.02
C CYS A 72 -8.66 9.23 4.00
N PRO A 73 -7.69 8.39 4.42
CA PRO A 73 -7.97 7.32 5.36
C PRO A 73 -8.51 7.85 6.69
N THR A 74 -9.39 7.06 7.31
CA THR A 74 -9.77 7.24 8.70
C THR A 74 -8.91 6.39 9.62
N LYS A 75 -8.56 5.17 9.17
CA LYS A 75 -7.70 4.23 9.85
C LYS A 75 -6.71 3.63 8.87
N CYS A 76 -5.55 3.26 9.36
CA CYS A 76 -4.52 2.59 8.60
C CYS A 76 -3.65 1.71 9.49
N ASP A 77 -2.91 0.78 8.87
CA ASP A 77 -1.90 -0.02 9.54
C ASP A 77 -0.99 -0.70 8.51
N ALA A 78 0.07 -1.36 8.99
CA ALA A 78 0.90 -2.23 8.15
C ALA A 78 0.27 -3.62 7.92
N TYR A 79 -0.77 -3.98 8.68
CA TYR A 79 -1.47 -5.27 8.61
C TYR A 79 -2.87 -5.18 9.23
N GLU A 80 -3.76 -6.11 8.86
CA GLU A 80 -5.08 -6.24 9.52
C GLU A 80 -4.96 -6.95 10.89
N PRO A 81 -5.80 -6.61 11.89
CA PRO A 81 -6.85 -5.59 11.86
C PRO A 81 -6.30 -4.16 11.99
N LEU A 82 -6.86 -3.20 11.25
CA LEU A 82 -6.40 -1.79 11.31
C LEU A 82 -6.66 -1.13 12.66
N LYS A 83 -5.60 -0.70 13.36
CA LYS A 83 -5.70 -0.12 14.71
C LYS A 83 -5.39 1.36 14.76
N GLU A 84 -4.53 1.88 13.88
CA GLU A 84 -4.08 3.28 13.96
C GLU A 84 -5.08 4.23 13.29
N LEU A 85 -5.30 5.39 13.91
CA LEU A 85 -5.97 6.52 13.26
C LEU A 85 -5.00 7.18 12.30
N PHE A 86 -5.47 7.49 11.09
CA PHE A 86 -4.65 8.20 10.13
C PHE A 86 -4.60 9.70 10.47
N ASN A 87 -3.40 10.26 10.55
CA ASN A 87 -3.19 11.69 10.72
C ASN A 87 -2.64 12.28 9.42
N PRO A 88 -3.41 13.07 8.66
CA PRO A 88 -2.91 13.66 7.41
C PRO A 88 -1.77 14.66 7.62
N ASN A 89 -1.55 15.15 8.85
CA ASN A 89 -0.44 16.04 9.18
C ASN A 89 0.83 15.29 9.60
N ASP A 90 0.76 13.97 9.81
CA ASP A 90 1.89 13.11 10.15
C ASP A 90 1.76 11.76 9.45
N ILE A 91 2.39 11.67 8.29
CA ILE A 91 2.39 10.48 7.45
C ILE A 91 3.66 9.63 7.61
N THR A 92 4.52 9.93 8.60
CA THR A 92 5.84 9.28 8.74
C THR A 92 5.71 7.77 8.92
N LYS A 93 4.75 7.29 9.72
CA LYS A 93 4.50 5.85 9.91
C LYS A 93 3.99 5.15 8.63
N PRO A 94 2.90 5.62 7.98
CA PRO A 94 2.47 5.10 6.69
C PRO A 94 3.58 4.99 5.64
N VAL A 95 4.41 6.04 5.53
CA VAL A 95 5.55 6.06 4.60
C VAL A 95 6.56 4.99 5.00
N LYS A 96 6.97 4.93 6.27
CA LYS A 96 7.88 3.90 6.79
C LYS A 96 7.36 2.48 6.55
N TRP A 97 6.07 2.24 6.71
CA TRP A 97 5.50 0.92 6.43
C TRP A 97 5.65 0.58 4.97
N LEU A 98 5.23 1.47 4.06
CA LEU A 98 5.23 1.22 2.63
C LEU A 98 6.64 1.16 2.00
N SER A 99 7.61 1.87 2.56
CA SER A 99 9.00 1.91 2.05
C SER A 99 9.88 0.72 2.47
N GLN A 100 9.32 -0.27 3.16
CA GLN A 100 10.01 -1.53 3.46
C GLN A 100 9.74 -2.58 2.38
N PRO A 101 10.67 -3.52 2.13
CA PRO A 101 10.42 -4.62 1.20
C PRO A 101 9.39 -5.59 1.81
N GLY A 102 8.52 -6.15 0.96
CA GLY A 102 7.51 -7.14 1.34
C GLY A 102 6.43 -6.61 2.29
N SER A 103 6.28 -5.30 2.38
CA SER A 103 5.36 -4.63 3.29
C SER A 103 4.11 -4.13 2.58
N ALA A 104 3.19 -3.54 3.35
CA ALA A 104 2.01 -2.90 2.81
C ALA A 104 1.55 -1.72 3.68
N PHE A 105 0.74 -0.86 3.07
CA PHE A 105 -0.08 0.14 3.73
C PHE A 105 -1.54 -0.22 3.51
N TYR A 106 -2.21 -0.70 4.55
CA TYR A 106 -3.65 -0.96 4.52
C TYR A 106 -4.38 0.25 5.07
N PHE A 107 -5.51 0.60 4.47
CA PHE A 107 -6.31 1.75 4.90
C PHE A 107 -7.80 1.52 4.75
N LYS A 108 -8.56 2.19 5.62
CA LYS A 108 -10.02 2.28 5.53
C LYS A 108 -10.43 3.73 5.64
N ARG A 109 -11.31 4.13 4.73
CA ARG A 109 -12.08 5.35 4.84
C ARG A 109 -13.50 4.97 5.22
N ASP A 110 -13.87 5.23 6.46
CA ASP A 110 -15.20 4.96 6.98
C ASP A 110 -15.88 6.24 7.46
N ILE A 111 -16.27 7.09 6.51
CA ILE A 111 -17.12 8.26 6.80
C ILE A 111 -18.48 8.11 6.14
N ALA A 112 -19.52 8.71 6.73
CA ALA A 112 -20.91 8.58 6.28
C ALA A 112 -21.16 9.02 4.82
N ARG A 113 -20.24 9.79 4.23
CA ARG A 113 -20.36 10.35 2.87
C ARG A 113 -19.66 9.52 1.80
N PHE A 114 -18.67 8.69 2.12
CA PHE A 114 -17.97 7.91 1.11
C PHE A 114 -17.09 6.89 1.80
N LYS A 115 -17.31 5.60 1.50
CA LYS A 115 -16.55 4.52 2.10
C LYS A 115 -15.72 3.80 1.06
N CYS A 116 -14.47 3.53 1.40
CA CYS A 116 -13.61 2.67 0.62
C CYS A 116 -12.54 2.05 1.51
N ASP A 117 -12.16 0.83 1.14
CA ASP A 117 -11.05 0.11 1.73
C ASP A 117 -9.93 0.05 0.70
N GLY A 118 -8.69 -0.06 1.13
CA GLY A 118 -7.59 -0.20 0.20
C GLY A 118 -6.31 -0.73 0.80
N VAL A 119 -5.43 -1.15 -0.09
CA VAL A 119 -4.08 -1.58 0.22
C VAL A 119 -3.12 -1.10 -0.85
N ILE A 120 -1.93 -0.69 -0.42
CA ILE A 120 -0.77 -0.50 -1.29
C ILE A 120 0.28 -1.51 -0.84
N GLU A 121 0.68 -2.44 -1.70
CA GLU A 121 1.66 -3.48 -1.38
C GLU A 121 2.99 -3.20 -2.07
N ASN A 122 4.08 -3.33 -1.31
CA ASN A 122 5.44 -3.35 -1.83
C ASN A 122 5.84 -4.82 -2.09
N HIS A 123 5.91 -5.21 -3.36
CA HIS A 123 6.26 -6.58 -3.76
C HIS A 123 7.77 -6.82 -3.82
N ARG A 124 8.60 -5.81 -3.51
CA ARG A 124 10.06 -6.00 -3.37
C ARG A 124 10.34 -7.13 -2.38
N LEU A 125 11.21 -8.06 -2.73
CA LEU A 125 11.44 -9.23 -1.89
C LEU A 125 12.17 -8.85 -0.60
N ALA A 126 11.57 -9.25 0.52
CA ALA A 126 12.15 -9.07 1.84
C ALA A 126 13.22 -10.14 2.12
N PRO A 127 14.27 -9.81 2.90
CA PRO A 127 15.22 -10.80 3.37
C PRO A 127 14.54 -11.84 4.28
N VAL A 128 14.97 -13.10 4.18
CA VAL A 128 14.42 -14.23 4.95
C VAL A 128 15.53 -14.91 5.75
N TRP A 129 15.24 -15.29 6.99
CA TRP A 129 16.16 -16.00 7.88
C TRP A 129 15.59 -17.37 8.25
N GLU A 130 16.44 -18.38 8.38
CA GLU A 130 16.04 -19.69 8.88
C GLU A 130 16.02 -19.69 10.42
N ASP A 131 14.85 -19.99 11.00
CA ASP A 131 14.58 -19.95 12.45
C ASP A 131 15.62 -20.69 13.31
N LYS A 132 16.21 -21.76 12.78
CA LYS A 132 17.08 -22.66 13.56
C LYS A 132 18.56 -22.28 13.59
N LYS A 133 19.02 -21.37 12.72
CA LYS A 133 20.46 -21.12 12.58
C LYS A 133 20.86 -19.66 12.63
N ALA A 134 19.90 -18.73 12.68
CA ALA A 134 20.16 -17.29 12.52
C ALA A 134 21.05 -16.97 11.30
N THR A 135 21.11 -17.89 10.34
CA THR A 135 21.85 -17.82 9.09
C THR A 135 20.85 -17.65 7.96
N ILE A 136 21.33 -17.03 6.90
CA ILE A 136 20.52 -16.19 6.02
C ILE A 136 20.13 -16.98 4.78
N LEU A 137 18.90 -16.81 4.30
CA LEU A 137 18.53 -17.13 2.93
C LEU A 137 18.69 -15.85 2.11
N LEU A 138 19.89 -15.66 1.56
CA LEU A 138 20.38 -14.37 1.03
C LEU A 138 19.84 -13.93 -0.31
N LYS A 139 19.21 -14.84 -1.04
CA LYS A 139 18.46 -14.45 -2.22
C LYS A 139 17.13 -15.16 -2.13
N PRO A 140 16.02 -14.48 -2.39
CA PRO A 140 14.81 -15.19 -2.69
C PRO A 140 15.14 -16.26 -3.74
N LEU A 141 14.71 -17.50 -3.49
CA LEU A 141 14.90 -18.62 -4.43
C LEU A 141 14.19 -18.37 -5.77
N ILE A 142 13.42 -17.29 -5.83
CA ILE A 142 12.67 -16.79 -6.96
C ILE A 142 13.26 -15.44 -7.41
N PRO A 143 13.22 -15.14 -8.72
CA PRO A 143 13.59 -13.81 -9.20
C PRO A 143 12.65 -12.73 -8.64
N GLU A 144 13.16 -11.49 -8.55
CA GLU A 144 12.32 -10.32 -8.25
C GLU A 144 11.11 -10.25 -9.19
N PRO A 145 9.93 -9.89 -8.67
CA PRO A 145 8.74 -9.79 -9.50
C PRO A 145 8.88 -8.64 -10.50
N LYS A 146 8.28 -8.82 -11.69
CA LYS A 146 8.26 -7.77 -12.73
C LYS A 146 7.42 -6.56 -12.33
N VAL A 147 6.51 -6.75 -11.40
CA VAL A 147 5.67 -5.74 -10.76
C VAL A 147 6.18 -5.60 -9.34
N LEU A 148 6.60 -4.40 -8.97
CA LEU A 148 7.20 -4.12 -7.66
C LEU A 148 6.20 -3.52 -6.68
N GLY A 149 4.99 -3.18 -7.14
CA GLY A 149 3.91 -2.86 -6.24
C GLY A 149 2.53 -2.96 -6.86
N GLU A 150 1.54 -2.98 -5.98
CA GLU A 150 0.12 -3.08 -6.34
C GLU A 150 -0.70 -2.12 -5.47
N ILE A 151 -1.58 -1.35 -6.08
CA ILE A 151 -2.61 -0.57 -5.39
C ILE A 151 -3.95 -1.22 -5.65
N ARG A 152 -4.70 -1.51 -4.59
CA ARG A 152 -6.08 -1.97 -4.65
C ARG A 152 -6.98 -1.05 -3.83
N ILE A 153 -8.09 -0.62 -4.42
CA ILE A 153 -9.11 0.17 -3.72
C ILE A 153 -10.48 -0.42 -4.02
N TRP A 154 -11.20 -0.78 -2.97
CA TRP A 154 -12.56 -1.31 -3.01
C TRP A 154 -13.53 -0.19 -2.67
N PHE A 155 -14.43 0.10 -3.61
CA PHE A 155 -15.50 1.07 -3.43
C PHE A 155 -16.84 0.36 -3.31
N ASN A 156 -17.70 0.85 -2.42
CA ASN A 156 -19.09 0.42 -2.44
C ASN A 156 -19.79 1.00 -3.68
N LYS A 157 -20.38 0.15 -4.54
CA LYS A 157 -21.05 0.60 -5.77
C LYS A 157 -22.20 1.57 -5.50
N ASN A 158 -22.96 1.37 -4.42
CA ASN A 158 -24.06 2.27 -4.07
C ASN A 158 -23.55 3.64 -3.61
N ASP A 159 -22.42 3.70 -2.91
CA ASP A 159 -21.81 4.97 -2.50
C ASP A 159 -21.27 5.72 -3.73
N LEU A 160 -20.64 5.02 -4.69
CA LEU A 160 -20.22 5.63 -5.96
C LEU A 160 -21.41 6.28 -6.68
N ILE A 161 -22.52 5.54 -6.84
CA ILE A 161 -23.74 6.06 -7.49
C ILE A 161 -24.31 7.25 -6.71
N LYS A 162 -24.49 7.10 -5.39
CA LYS A 162 -25.08 8.12 -4.52
C LYS A 162 -24.30 9.44 -4.55
N HIS A 163 -22.99 9.36 -4.71
CA HIS A 163 -22.08 10.50 -4.70
C HIS A 163 -21.63 10.94 -6.10
N ASN A 164 -22.31 10.46 -7.17
CA ASN A 164 -22.01 10.77 -8.57
C ASN A 164 -20.52 10.56 -8.93
N LYS A 165 -19.91 9.50 -8.38
CA LYS A 165 -18.55 9.08 -8.66
C LYS A 165 -18.58 7.99 -9.73
N ASP A 166 -18.47 8.40 -10.98
CA ASP A 166 -18.57 7.52 -12.15
C ASP A 166 -17.20 6.95 -12.58
N ASN A 167 -17.17 6.36 -13.78
CA ASN A 167 -15.92 5.86 -14.37
C ASN A 167 -14.86 6.96 -14.58
N GLN A 168 -15.27 8.23 -14.74
CA GLN A 168 -14.34 9.34 -14.91
C GLN A 168 -13.66 9.66 -13.58
N PHE A 169 -14.37 9.55 -12.45
CA PHE A 169 -13.76 9.62 -11.11
C PHE A 169 -12.70 8.52 -10.89
N LEU A 170 -13.02 7.28 -11.23
CA LEU A 170 -12.09 6.14 -11.08
C LEU A 170 -10.86 6.29 -11.98
N LYS A 171 -11.06 6.77 -13.22
CA LYS A 171 -9.95 7.10 -14.12
C LYS A 171 -9.10 8.25 -13.60
N GLY A 172 -9.71 9.28 -13.01
CA GLY A 172 -8.97 10.39 -12.39
C GLY A 172 -8.05 9.92 -11.25
N ILE A 173 -8.47 8.92 -10.47
CA ILE A 173 -7.61 8.27 -9.46
C ILE A 173 -6.40 7.64 -10.14
N LEU A 174 -6.62 6.83 -11.18
CA LEU A 174 -5.54 6.16 -11.92
C LEU A 174 -4.59 7.17 -12.58
N ASP A 175 -5.11 8.27 -13.14
CA ASP A 175 -4.31 9.29 -13.79
C ASP A 175 -3.37 9.99 -12.79
N GLU A 176 -3.86 10.32 -11.60
CA GLU A 176 -3.03 10.91 -10.54
C GLU A 176 -2.01 9.90 -9.99
N ILE A 177 -2.42 8.65 -9.77
CA ILE A 177 -1.49 7.58 -9.39
C ILE A 177 -0.40 7.45 -10.45
N ASN A 178 -0.74 7.46 -11.74
CA ASN A 178 0.22 7.31 -12.84
C ASN A 178 1.24 8.45 -12.95
N LYS A 179 0.93 9.65 -12.43
CA LYS A 179 1.89 10.76 -12.30
C LYS A 179 2.90 10.57 -11.16
N ILE A 180 2.58 9.69 -10.21
CA ILE A 180 3.40 9.39 -9.04
C ILE A 180 4.17 8.09 -9.26
N LEU A 181 3.43 7.03 -9.56
CA LEU A 181 3.87 5.67 -9.77
C LEU A 181 3.43 5.23 -11.17
N ARG A 182 4.39 5.00 -12.07
CA ARG A 182 4.17 4.55 -13.44
C ARG A 182 3.41 3.22 -13.42
N ILE A 183 2.13 3.33 -13.78
CA ILE A 183 1.23 2.19 -13.88
C ILE A 183 1.62 1.41 -15.14
N HIS A 184 1.88 0.12 -14.95
CA HIS A 184 2.10 -0.80 -16.05
C HIS A 184 0.78 -1.29 -16.66
N GLU A 185 -0.17 -1.60 -15.78
CA GLU A 185 -1.47 -2.17 -16.09
C GLU A 185 -2.44 -1.77 -14.98
N TYR A 186 -3.72 -1.60 -15.31
CA TYR A 186 -4.77 -1.39 -14.33
C TYR A 186 -6.04 -2.16 -14.71
N ILE A 187 -6.84 -2.48 -13.70
CA ILE A 187 -8.12 -3.17 -13.84
C ILE A 187 -9.18 -2.40 -13.06
N ILE A 188 -10.37 -2.24 -13.65
CA ILE A 188 -11.57 -1.80 -12.94
C ILE A 188 -12.62 -2.88 -13.15
N GLU A 189 -13.06 -3.53 -12.08
CA GLU A 189 -14.01 -4.64 -12.15
C GLU A 189 -15.04 -4.57 -11.01
N GLU A 190 -16.20 -5.18 -11.26
CA GLU A 190 -17.25 -5.36 -10.24
C GLU A 190 -17.07 -6.72 -9.58
N VAL A 191 -16.95 -6.75 -8.26
CA VAL A 191 -16.68 -7.95 -7.44
C VAL A 191 -17.80 -8.22 -6.43
#